data_AF-A0A9P1D131-F1
#
_entry.id   AF-A0A9P1D131-F1
#
_cell.length_a   1.000
_cell.length_b   1.000
_cell.length_c   1.000
_cell.angle_alpha   90.00
_cell.angle_beta   90.00
_cell.angle_gamma   90.00
#
_symmetry.space_group_name_H-M   'P 1'
#
loop_
_entity.id
_entity.type
_entity.pdbx_description
1 polymer ?
#
loop_
_entity_poly.entity_id
_entity_poly.type
_entity_poly.pdbx_seq_one_letter_code
_entity_poly.pdbx_strand_id
1 'polypeptide(L)'
;MPMPFDFAPPKPLIDLLVEKSPALTVKLWSKVDVWFKAVKAGKGSAMYDTRIYNVMHALEAMPKRGVLLEKDLEDFCKKVKELTEMGKGTSLEDTLKSAAVVALRSVLSRDKSRIPANVVDWVKELKAGDGYSKSAAEGFIDAYEGRSLEGAYEQINALNTRFKEACVDMDSLKAYVDENVSDLKDFIASVAKKLPMPVKFTTEQKFLVKKAILLHFECQAPIRTRYCALQDGATYTTETLEWSRWLKMGLSAAKLGKAVLSADAIADMPGVVDQVKGLYNMYKKEDGEDFLSFISEPFLTSEEQDKLLNQLRAANFFQKFQYDNQTANWLCGNCACIYLKAGSDRSAASLEAAASHPEVELPFPSLKLEGEGAGLQDRAENVVGAALEVKKTTGACCSLFGMNLCTTDDGELNLG
;
A
#
# COMPACT_ATOMS: atom_id res chain seq x y z
N MET A 1 -28.54 31.52 4.50
CA MET A 1 -27.36 32.22 3.94
C MET A 1 -26.47 31.18 3.29
N PRO A 2 -26.20 31.24 1.98
CA PRO A 2 -25.24 30.35 1.36
C PRO A 2 -23.81 30.82 1.68
N MET A 3 -22.97 29.89 2.13
CA MET A 3 -21.54 30.14 2.32
C MET A 3 -20.87 30.35 0.95
N PRO A 4 -20.07 31.42 0.76
CA PRO A 4 -19.46 31.72 -0.52
C PRO A 4 -18.19 30.88 -0.73
N PHE A 5 -18.08 30.30 -1.93
CA PHE A 5 -16.87 29.94 -2.66
C PHE A 5 -15.62 29.51 -1.87
N ASP A 6 -15.28 28.23 -1.99
CA ASP A 6 -13.94 27.70 -1.73
C ASP A 6 -12.88 28.55 -2.45
N PHE A 7 -12.18 29.40 -1.69
CA PHE A 7 -10.94 30.00 -2.12
C PHE A 7 -9.85 28.93 -2.05
N ALA A 8 -9.71 28.15 -3.14
CA ALA A 8 -8.44 27.49 -3.39
C ALA A 8 -7.35 28.59 -3.41
N PRO A 9 -6.27 28.47 -2.62
CA PRO A 9 -5.20 29.46 -2.66
C PRO A 9 -4.70 29.59 -4.10
N PRO A 10 -4.42 30.81 -4.59
CA PRO A 10 -3.97 31.02 -5.96
C PRO A 10 -2.71 30.19 -6.20
N LYS A 11 -2.69 29.42 -7.30
CA LYS A 11 -1.49 28.69 -7.74
C LYS A 11 -0.29 29.64 -7.66
N PRO A 12 0.80 29.29 -6.98
CA PRO A 12 1.98 30.13 -6.88
C PRO A 12 2.40 30.61 -8.27
N LEU A 13 2.88 31.85 -8.37
CA LEU A 13 3.41 32.42 -9.62
C LEU A 13 4.39 31.45 -10.32
N ILE A 14 5.14 30.67 -9.55
CA ILE A 14 6.08 29.66 -10.06
C ILE A 14 5.34 28.54 -10.79
N ASP A 15 4.21 28.03 -10.28
CA ASP A 15 3.42 27.01 -10.99
C ASP A 15 2.89 27.54 -12.32
N LEU A 16 2.43 28.80 -12.35
CA LEU A 16 1.96 29.47 -13.57
C LEU A 16 3.09 29.72 -14.59
N LEU A 17 4.28 30.08 -14.10
CA LEU A 17 5.46 30.30 -14.96
C LEU A 17 6.00 28.98 -15.51
N VAL A 18 6.01 27.93 -14.69
CA VAL A 18 6.41 26.57 -15.07
C VAL A 18 5.43 25.99 -16.09
N GLU A 19 4.14 26.26 -15.91
CA GLU A 19 3.08 25.83 -16.82
C GLU A 19 3.19 26.42 -18.22
N LYS A 20 3.60 27.68 -18.33
CA LYS A 20 3.58 28.41 -19.60
C LYS A 20 4.90 28.39 -20.36
N SER A 21 6.03 28.04 -19.72
CA SER A 21 7.32 28.07 -20.41
C SER A 21 8.38 27.14 -19.79
N PRO A 22 8.71 26.01 -20.46
CA PRO A 22 9.85 25.17 -20.08
C PRO A 22 11.17 25.93 -20.03
N ALA A 23 11.39 26.88 -20.95
CA ALA A 23 12.59 27.70 -21.02
C ALA A 23 12.78 28.61 -19.81
N LEU A 24 11.69 29.18 -19.26
CA LEU A 24 11.76 29.95 -18.01
C LEU A 24 12.14 29.07 -16.84
N THR A 25 11.68 27.82 -16.82
CA THR A 25 11.95 26.93 -15.70
C THR A 25 13.40 26.43 -15.68
N VAL A 26 14.02 26.20 -16.85
CA VAL A 26 15.48 25.97 -16.95
C VAL A 26 16.25 27.17 -16.42
N LYS A 27 15.80 28.40 -16.74
CA LYS A 27 16.40 29.62 -16.16
C LYS A 27 16.20 29.69 -14.65
N LEU A 28 15.02 29.32 -14.14
CA LEU A 28 14.77 29.27 -12.69
C LEU A 28 15.66 28.26 -11.99
N TRP A 29 15.84 27.06 -12.57
CA TRP A 29 16.77 26.05 -12.05
C TRP A 29 18.21 26.60 -11.93
N SER A 30 18.68 27.33 -12.95
CA SER A 30 19.99 27.99 -12.91
C SER A 30 20.17 29.04 -11.79
N LYS A 31 19.07 29.45 -11.13
CA LYS A 31 19.03 30.43 -10.03
C LYS A 31 18.80 29.80 -8.67
N VAL A 32 18.60 28.48 -8.56
CA VAL A 32 18.33 27.80 -7.28
C VAL A 32 19.43 28.05 -6.26
N ASP A 33 20.71 28.04 -6.66
CA ASP A 33 21.82 28.36 -5.75
C ASP A 33 21.75 29.79 -5.19
N VAL A 34 21.25 30.75 -5.98
CA VAL A 34 21.05 32.12 -5.52
C VAL A 34 19.95 32.18 -4.47
N TRP A 35 18.86 31.42 -4.66
CA TRP A 35 17.79 31.32 -3.69
C TRP A 35 18.26 30.67 -2.39
N PHE A 36 19.05 29.60 -2.47
CA PHE A 36 19.62 28.93 -1.30
C PHE A 36 20.54 29.87 -0.52
N LYS A 37 21.38 30.64 -1.20
CA LYS A 37 22.20 31.69 -0.56
C LYS A 37 21.33 32.74 0.14
N ALA A 38 20.24 33.18 -0.49
CA ALA A 38 19.32 34.16 0.09
C ALA A 38 18.56 33.62 1.32
N VAL A 39 18.15 32.35 1.30
CA VAL A 39 17.54 31.67 2.46
C VAL A 39 18.56 31.60 3.59
N LYS A 40 19.78 31.10 3.33
CA LYS A 40 20.86 31.02 4.34
C LYS A 40 21.19 32.37 4.98
N ALA A 41 21.30 33.42 4.17
CA ALA A 41 21.56 34.78 4.66
C ALA A 41 20.42 35.35 5.52
N GLY A 42 19.19 34.84 5.36
CA GLY A 42 18.02 35.23 6.15
C GLY A 42 17.83 34.45 7.45
N LYS A 43 18.74 33.55 7.82
CA LYS A 43 18.60 32.73 9.03
C LYS A 43 18.53 33.61 10.28
N GLY A 44 17.53 33.35 11.12
CA GLY A 44 17.23 34.16 12.31
C GLY A 44 16.32 35.38 12.05
N SER A 45 15.98 35.68 10.80
CA SER A 45 14.97 36.69 10.50
C SER A 45 13.55 36.15 10.70
N ALA A 46 12.59 37.04 11.02
CA ALA A 46 11.18 36.69 11.14
C ALA A 46 10.55 36.10 9.85
N MET A 47 11.20 36.32 8.70
CA MET A 47 10.74 35.82 7.39
C MET A 47 11.47 34.55 6.94
N TYR A 48 12.30 33.94 7.80
CA TYR A 48 13.10 32.76 7.43
C TYR A 48 12.22 31.59 7.01
N ASP A 49 11.26 31.20 7.85
CA ASP A 49 10.30 30.11 7.64
C ASP A 49 9.51 30.31 6.33
N THR A 50 9.05 31.54 6.06
CA THR A 50 8.35 31.86 4.81
C THR A 50 9.26 31.73 3.59
N ARG A 51 10.52 32.18 3.68
CA ARG A 51 11.47 32.09 2.56
C ARG A 51 11.82 30.65 2.22
N ILE A 52 12.09 29.82 3.23
CA ILE A 52 12.43 28.41 3.01
C ILE A 52 11.25 27.64 2.43
N TYR A 53 10.04 27.89 2.93
CA TYR A 53 8.82 27.28 2.42
C TYR A 53 8.55 27.66 0.96
N ASN A 54 8.70 28.94 0.60
CA ASN A 54 8.53 29.38 -0.79
C ASN A 54 9.53 28.74 -1.75
N VAL A 55 10.79 28.54 -1.32
CA VAL A 55 11.78 27.85 -2.15
C VAL A 55 11.46 26.35 -2.27
N MET A 56 10.97 25.70 -1.20
CA MET A 56 10.58 24.29 -1.25
C MET A 56 9.41 24.08 -2.21
N HIS A 57 8.38 24.92 -2.12
CA HIS A 57 7.22 24.87 -3.02
C HIS A 57 7.63 25.13 -4.48
N ALA A 58 8.63 25.99 -4.71
CA ALA A 58 9.19 26.20 -6.04
C ALA A 58 9.86 24.92 -6.58
N LEU A 59 10.62 24.21 -5.74
CA LEU A 59 11.29 22.97 -6.11
C LEU A 59 10.30 21.85 -6.39
N GLU A 60 9.23 21.73 -5.59
CA GLU A 60 8.19 20.70 -5.78
C GLU A 60 7.55 20.75 -7.18
N ALA A 61 7.42 21.95 -7.75
CA ALA A 61 6.81 22.16 -9.06
C ALA A 61 7.72 21.77 -10.24
N MET A 62 9.04 21.72 -10.06
CA MET A 62 9.99 21.60 -11.18
C MET A 62 9.99 20.24 -11.89
N PRO A 63 10.00 19.08 -11.20
CA PRO A 63 10.17 17.79 -11.89
C PRO A 63 8.89 17.31 -12.58
N LYS A 64 7.70 17.73 -12.10
CA LYS A 64 6.37 17.32 -12.61
C LYS A 64 6.15 17.65 -14.10
N ARG A 65 6.97 18.50 -14.73
CA ARG A 65 6.76 18.98 -16.11
C ARG A 65 7.92 18.74 -17.07
N GLY A 66 8.78 17.76 -16.80
CA GLY A 66 9.86 17.40 -17.74
C GLY A 66 10.96 18.46 -17.90
N VAL A 67 10.96 19.48 -17.05
CA VAL A 67 11.85 20.64 -17.16
C VAL A 67 13.28 20.26 -16.81
N LEU A 68 13.45 19.55 -15.70
CA LEU A 68 14.77 19.09 -15.29
C LEU A 68 15.24 18.07 -16.33
N LEU A 69 16.39 18.36 -16.93
CA LEU A 69 17.09 17.42 -17.77
C LEU A 69 17.51 16.24 -16.89
N GLU A 70 17.67 15.06 -17.49
CA GLU A 70 18.03 13.85 -16.74
C GLU A 70 19.31 14.02 -15.90
N LYS A 71 20.27 14.80 -16.42
CA LYS A 71 21.52 15.14 -15.72
C LYS A 71 21.32 15.99 -14.46
N ASP A 72 20.21 16.71 -14.35
CA ASP A 72 19.95 17.65 -13.25
C ASP A 72 19.12 17.01 -12.11
N LEU A 73 18.56 15.80 -12.32
CA LEU A 73 17.70 15.12 -11.34
C LEU A 73 18.45 14.74 -10.05
N GLU A 74 19.72 14.35 -10.16
CA GLU A 74 20.53 14.00 -9.00
C GLU A 74 20.82 15.22 -8.11
N ASP A 75 21.20 16.35 -8.74
CA ASP A 75 21.44 17.61 -8.03
C ASP A 75 20.15 18.13 -7.41
N PHE A 76 19.02 18.02 -8.11
CA PHE A 76 17.70 18.31 -7.55
C PHE A 76 17.41 17.55 -6.26
N CYS A 77 17.65 16.23 -6.23
CA CYS A 77 17.43 15.44 -5.03
C CYS A 77 18.30 15.93 -3.85
N LYS A 78 19.57 16.28 -4.13
CA LYS A 78 20.49 16.84 -3.12
C LYS A 78 20.00 18.19 -2.60
N LYS A 79 19.55 19.09 -3.48
CA LYS A 79 19.03 20.42 -3.12
C LYS A 79 17.76 20.33 -2.28
N VAL A 80 16.82 19.45 -2.63
CA VAL A 80 15.59 19.22 -1.86
C VAL A 80 15.92 18.74 -0.44
N LYS A 81 16.84 17.78 -0.29
CA LYS A 81 17.31 17.33 1.03
C LYS A 81 18.01 18.46 1.80
N GLU A 82 18.94 19.18 1.17
CA GLU A 82 19.67 20.30 1.79
C GLU A 82 18.72 21.39 2.29
N LEU A 83 17.69 21.75 1.51
CA LEU A 83 16.71 22.74 1.92
C LEU A 83 15.90 22.26 3.12
N THR A 84 15.57 20.97 3.20
CA THR A 84 14.87 20.42 4.36
C THR A 84 15.72 20.51 5.63
N GLU A 85 17.02 20.24 5.53
CA GLU A 85 17.96 20.39 6.66
C GLU A 85 18.09 21.84 7.12
N MET A 86 17.96 22.82 6.21
CA MET A 86 17.92 24.24 6.60
C MET A 86 16.69 24.56 7.45
N GLY A 87 15.57 23.85 7.24
CA GLY A 87 14.31 24.05 7.97
C GLY A 87 14.23 23.32 9.31
N LYS A 88 15.29 22.60 9.70
CA LYS A 88 15.32 21.85 10.95
C LYS A 88 15.19 22.78 12.16
N GLY A 89 14.28 22.43 13.08
CA GLY A 89 13.94 23.22 14.26
C GLY A 89 12.99 24.39 14.00
N THR A 90 12.53 24.59 12.77
CA THR A 90 11.49 25.59 12.45
C THR A 90 10.10 25.01 12.73
N SER A 91 9.11 25.90 12.81
CA SER A 91 7.69 25.50 12.93
C SER A 91 7.17 24.71 11.72
N LEU A 92 7.89 24.75 10.60
CA LEU A 92 7.52 24.14 9.32
C LEU A 92 8.31 22.86 9.00
N GLU A 93 9.11 22.33 9.94
CA GLU A 93 10.02 21.20 9.66
C GLU A 93 9.29 20.00 9.03
N ASP A 94 8.18 19.55 9.61
CA ASP A 94 7.41 18.41 9.10
C ASP A 94 6.77 18.71 7.73
N THR A 95 6.23 19.91 7.55
CA THR A 95 5.67 20.37 6.27
C THR A 95 6.73 20.40 5.17
N LEU A 96 7.94 20.89 5.48
CA LEU A 96 9.06 20.92 4.54
C LEU A 96 9.52 19.52 4.16
N LYS A 97 9.62 18.60 5.12
CA LYS A 97 9.93 17.18 4.88
C LYS A 97 8.87 16.53 3.98
N SER A 98 7.59 16.76 4.26
CA SER A 98 6.50 16.24 3.43
C SER A 98 6.58 16.77 1.99
N ALA A 99 6.71 18.10 1.80
CA ALA A 99 6.84 18.71 0.48
C ALA A 99 8.08 18.22 -0.28
N ALA A 100 9.20 18.04 0.43
CA ALA A 100 10.41 17.45 -0.13
C ALA A 100 10.19 16.03 -0.65
N VAL A 101 9.49 15.18 0.11
CA VAL A 101 9.19 13.81 -0.33
C VAL A 101 8.25 13.81 -1.55
N VAL A 102 7.25 14.70 -1.60
CA VAL A 102 6.40 14.87 -2.78
C VAL A 102 7.22 15.29 -4.01
N ALA A 103 8.14 16.22 -3.83
CA ALA A 103 9.06 16.64 -4.90
C ALA A 103 9.91 15.46 -5.40
N LEU A 104 10.48 14.67 -4.49
CA LEU A 104 11.27 13.47 -4.84
C LEU A 104 10.44 12.39 -5.55
N ARG A 105 9.17 12.21 -5.17
CA ARG A 105 8.26 11.26 -5.84
C ARG A 105 8.09 11.58 -7.33
N SER A 106 8.10 12.86 -7.70
CA SER A 106 8.04 13.26 -9.11
C SER A 106 9.33 12.99 -9.89
N VAL A 107 10.48 12.87 -9.22
CA VAL A 107 11.71 12.36 -9.82
C VAL A 107 11.64 10.85 -9.98
N LEU A 108 11.16 10.15 -8.95
CA LEU A 108 11.00 8.70 -8.93
C LEU A 108 10.13 8.20 -10.09
N SER A 109 9.02 8.87 -10.38
CA SER A 109 8.14 8.52 -11.50
C SER A 109 8.78 8.71 -12.87
N ARG A 110 9.86 9.49 -12.97
CA ARG A 110 10.60 9.74 -14.22
C ARG A 110 11.77 8.79 -14.39
N ASP A 111 12.65 8.72 -13.39
CA ASP A 111 13.83 7.86 -13.42
C ASP A 111 14.27 7.50 -12.00
N LYS A 112 13.87 6.30 -11.55
CA LYS A 112 14.25 5.74 -10.24
C LYS A 112 15.76 5.67 -10.03
N SER A 113 16.55 5.43 -11.08
CA SER A 113 18.01 5.23 -10.98
C SER A 113 18.76 6.50 -10.58
N ARG A 114 18.12 7.67 -10.71
CA ARG A 114 18.71 8.98 -10.42
C ARG A 114 18.56 9.42 -8.98
N ILE A 115 17.81 8.68 -8.17
CA ILE A 115 17.63 9.00 -6.76
C ILE A 115 18.85 8.48 -5.99
N PRO A 116 19.65 9.37 -5.38
CA PRO A 116 20.83 8.95 -4.62
C PRO A 116 20.47 8.05 -3.44
N ALA A 117 21.32 7.05 -3.14
CA ALA A 117 21.11 6.14 -2.01
C ALA A 117 20.92 6.88 -0.68
N ASN A 118 21.71 7.92 -0.41
CA ASN A 118 21.61 8.74 0.79
C ASN A 118 20.31 9.57 0.89
N VAL A 119 19.58 9.74 -0.21
CA VAL A 119 18.25 10.36 -0.22
C VAL A 119 17.20 9.30 0.11
N VAL A 120 17.33 8.08 -0.44
CA VAL A 120 16.46 6.95 -0.08
C VAL A 120 16.56 6.64 1.41
N ASP A 121 17.77 6.57 1.95
CA ASP A 121 18.00 6.30 3.38
C ASP A 121 17.39 7.39 4.27
N TRP A 122 17.51 8.65 3.85
CA TRP A 122 16.85 9.77 4.53
C TRP A 122 15.32 9.66 4.51
N VAL A 123 14.70 9.28 3.38
CA VAL A 123 13.25 9.05 3.36
C VAL A 123 12.85 7.85 4.22
N LYS A 124 13.69 6.80 4.32
CA LYS A 124 13.45 5.67 5.25
C LYS A 124 13.51 6.12 6.71
N GLU A 125 14.41 7.03 7.08
CA GLU A 125 14.44 7.61 8.43
C GLU A 125 13.15 8.38 8.74
N LEU A 126 12.62 9.14 7.77
CA LEU A 126 11.35 9.87 7.93
C LEU A 126 10.16 8.94 8.20
N LYS A 127 10.16 7.73 7.64
CA LYS A 127 9.13 6.71 7.90
C LYS A 127 9.08 6.28 9.37
N ALA A 128 10.19 6.35 10.10
CA ALA A 128 10.26 6.00 11.51
C ALA A 128 9.75 7.13 12.44
N GLY A 129 9.53 8.34 11.91
CA GLY A 129 9.03 9.48 12.66
C GLY A 129 7.51 9.58 12.73
N ASP A 130 7.05 10.77 13.09
CA ASP A 130 5.63 11.12 13.28
C ASP A 130 5.21 12.24 12.31
N GLY A 131 3.90 12.43 12.09
CA GLY A 131 3.38 13.56 11.32
C GLY A 131 3.13 13.29 9.83
N TYR A 132 2.99 14.36 9.05
CA TYR A 132 2.65 14.30 7.62
C TYR A 132 3.82 13.75 6.79
N SER A 133 5.07 14.04 7.18
CA SER A 133 6.25 13.55 6.48
C SER A 133 6.36 12.02 6.51
N LYS A 134 5.87 11.35 7.56
CA LYS A 134 5.80 9.89 7.64
C LYS A 134 4.95 9.30 6.52
N SER A 135 3.71 9.78 6.36
CA SER A 135 2.78 9.27 5.34
C SER A 135 3.32 9.52 3.93
N ALA A 136 3.90 10.69 3.68
CA ALA A 136 4.57 11.00 2.42
C ALA A 136 5.75 10.03 2.17
N ALA A 137 6.59 9.78 3.19
CA ALA A 137 7.72 8.86 3.13
C ALA A 137 7.30 7.42 2.86
N GLU A 138 6.23 6.93 3.50
CA GLU A 138 5.65 5.62 3.21
C GLU A 138 5.23 5.50 1.75
N GLY A 139 4.49 6.48 1.22
CA GLY A 139 4.08 6.50 -0.17
C GLY A 139 5.26 6.56 -1.15
N PHE A 140 6.32 7.31 -0.82
CA PHE A 140 7.54 7.34 -1.62
C PHE A 140 8.29 6.02 -1.61
N ILE A 141 8.49 5.40 -0.44
CA ILE A 141 9.20 4.11 -0.33
C ILE A 141 8.41 3.01 -1.00
N ASP A 142 7.07 3.02 -0.88
CA ASP A 142 6.20 2.10 -1.60
C ASP A 142 6.36 2.30 -3.11
N ALA A 143 6.35 3.53 -3.62
CA ALA A 143 6.64 3.77 -5.03
C ALA A 143 8.06 3.33 -5.43
N TYR A 144 9.07 3.59 -4.58
CA TYR A 144 10.47 3.31 -4.87
C TYR A 144 10.70 1.80 -4.97
N GLU A 145 10.06 1.03 -4.12
CA GLU A 145 10.14 -0.43 -4.09
C GLU A 145 9.19 -1.10 -5.09
N GLY A 146 8.45 -0.32 -5.90
CA GLY A 146 7.48 -0.83 -6.87
C GLY A 146 6.19 -1.37 -6.25
N ARG A 147 5.91 -0.98 -5.01
CA ARG A 147 4.69 -1.30 -4.26
C ARG A 147 3.54 -0.31 -4.51
N SER A 148 3.80 0.87 -5.06
CA SER A 148 2.76 1.86 -5.44
C SER A 148 1.90 1.40 -6.62
N LEU A 149 0.63 1.77 -6.62
CA LEU A 149 -0.37 1.51 -7.66
C LEU A 149 -0.48 2.62 -8.72
N GLU A 150 0.21 3.73 -8.50
CA GLU A 150 0.22 4.90 -9.37
C GLU A 150 0.96 4.55 -10.68
N GLY A 151 0.21 4.39 -11.77
CA GLY A 151 0.71 3.98 -13.10
C GLY A 151 0.09 2.68 -13.63
N ALA A 152 -0.31 1.75 -12.76
CA ALA A 152 -1.03 0.53 -13.18
C ALA A 152 -2.51 0.78 -13.50
N TYR A 153 -3.06 1.90 -13.03
CA TYR A 153 -4.47 2.24 -13.09
C TYR A 153 -5.03 2.32 -14.52
N GLU A 154 -4.37 3.04 -15.42
CA GLU A 154 -4.84 3.20 -16.80
C GLU A 154 -4.80 1.89 -17.58
N GLN A 155 -3.76 1.08 -17.36
CA GLN A 155 -3.63 -0.24 -17.97
C GLN A 155 -4.72 -1.20 -17.44
N ILE A 156 -4.97 -1.20 -16.14
CA ILE A 156 -6.00 -2.03 -15.50
C ILE A 156 -7.39 -1.63 -16.01
N ASN A 157 -7.69 -0.33 -16.10
CA ASN A 157 -8.98 0.13 -16.62
C ASN A 157 -9.16 -0.23 -18.10
N ALA A 158 -8.11 -0.10 -18.91
CA ALA A 158 -8.16 -0.53 -20.31
C ALA A 158 -8.41 -2.04 -20.44
N LEU A 159 -7.79 -2.86 -19.59
CA LEU A 159 -8.01 -4.30 -19.53
C LEU A 159 -9.44 -4.65 -19.11
N ASN A 160 -9.98 -4.02 -18.08
CA ASN A 160 -11.37 -4.22 -17.64
C ASN A 160 -12.38 -3.81 -18.73
N THR A 161 -12.15 -2.69 -19.44
CA THR A 161 -13.03 -2.28 -20.55
C THR A 161 -13.01 -3.31 -21.68
N ARG A 162 -11.83 -3.79 -22.10
CA ARG A 162 -11.71 -4.85 -23.12
C ARG A 162 -12.39 -6.14 -22.68
N PHE A 163 -12.24 -6.50 -21.41
CA PHE A 163 -12.86 -7.69 -20.84
C PHE A 163 -14.38 -7.61 -20.91
N LYS A 164 -14.93 -6.46 -20.51
CA LYS A 164 -16.37 -6.17 -20.51
C LYS A 164 -16.96 -6.18 -21.92
N GLU A 165 -16.22 -5.75 -22.93
CA GLU A 165 -16.63 -5.78 -24.33
C GLU A 165 -16.61 -7.20 -24.92
N ALA A 166 -15.68 -8.05 -24.50
CA ALA A 166 -15.51 -9.41 -25.05
C ALA A 166 -16.36 -10.48 -24.36
N CYS A 167 -16.69 -10.32 -23.07
CA CYS A 167 -17.37 -11.35 -22.28
C CYS A 167 -18.89 -11.12 -22.22
N VAL A 168 -19.60 -11.50 -23.27
CA VAL A 168 -21.08 -11.37 -23.34
C VAL A 168 -21.79 -12.57 -22.69
N ASP A 169 -21.16 -13.75 -22.68
CA ASP A 169 -21.66 -14.98 -22.06
C ASP A 169 -20.53 -15.81 -21.41
N MET A 170 -20.90 -16.91 -20.74
CA MET A 170 -19.96 -17.77 -19.99
C MET A 170 -18.94 -18.49 -20.88
N ASP A 171 -19.29 -18.79 -22.12
CA ASP A 171 -18.38 -19.50 -23.04
C ASP A 171 -17.37 -18.52 -23.64
N SER A 172 -17.83 -17.32 -23.99
CA SER A 172 -16.99 -16.19 -24.39
C SER A 172 -16.03 -15.77 -23.27
N LEU A 173 -16.51 -15.80 -22.01
CA LEU A 173 -15.68 -15.57 -20.83
C LEU A 173 -14.57 -16.61 -20.70
N LYS A 174 -14.91 -17.90 -20.84
CA LYS A 174 -13.92 -18.99 -20.77
C LYS A 174 -12.89 -18.83 -21.89
N ALA A 175 -13.32 -18.58 -23.12
CA ALA A 175 -12.45 -18.34 -24.27
C ALA A 175 -11.54 -17.12 -24.09
N TYR A 176 -12.09 -15.97 -23.70
CA TYR A 176 -11.30 -14.75 -23.49
C TYR A 176 -10.23 -14.94 -22.41
N VAL A 177 -10.60 -15.57 -21.30
CA VAL A 177 -9.65 -15.84 -20.20
C VAL A 177 -8.55 -16.80 -20.67
N ASP A 178 -8.86 -17.76 -21.53
CA ASP A 178 -7.89 -18.72 -22.08
C ASP A 178 -6.97 -18.09 -23.14
N GLU A 179 -7.48 -17.15 -23.94
CA GLU A 179 -6.70 -16.40 -24.94
C GLU A 179 -5.78 -15.35 -24.31
N ASN A 180 -6.20 -14.74 -23.19
CA ASN A 180 -5.50 -13.63 -22.54
C ASN A 180 -4.75 -14.05 -21.25
N VAL A 181 -4.33 -15.32 -21.17
CA VAL A 181 -3.57 -15.85 -20.03
C VAL A 181 -2.25 -15.09 -19.82
N SER A 182 -1.61 -14.60 -20.88
CA SER A 182 -0.39 -13.77 -20.77
C SER A 182 -0.63 -12.50 -19.97
N ASP A 183 -1.72 -11.80 -20.27
CA ASP A 183 -2.05 -10.51 -19.65
C ASP A 183 -2.45 -10.72 -18.18
N LEU A 184 -3.13 -11.83 -17.88
CA LEU A 184 -3.41 -12.28 -16.51
C LEU A 184 -2.12 -12.62 -15.75
N LYS A 185 -1.13 -13.25 -16.40
CA LYS A 185 0.18 -13.54 -15.80
C LYS A 185 0.91 -12.26 -15.42
N ASP A 186 0.97 -11.30 -16.33
CA ASP A 186 1.67 -10.04 -16.11
C ASP A 186 0.97 -9.22 -15.01
N PHE A 187 -0.37 -9.17 -15.03
CA PHE A 187 -1.14 -8.56 -13.97
C PHE A 187 -0.84 -9.21 -12.62
N ILE A 188 -0.97 -10.54 -12.49
CA ILE A 188 -0.67 -11.24 -11.23
C ILE A 188 0.79 -11.07 -10.83
N ALA A 189 1.75 -11.06 -11.75
CA ALA A 189 3.15 -10.81 -11.42
C ALA A 189 3.36 -9.39 -10.86
N SER A 190 2.62 -8.40 -11.37
CA SER A 190 2.66 -7.02 -10.88
C SER A 190 1.96 -6.85 -9.52
N VAL A 191 0.89 -7.62 -9.28
CA VAL A 191 0.06 -7.56 -8.07
C VAL A 191 0.63 -8.42 -6.95
N ALA A 192 1.19 -9.60 -7.24
CA ALA A 192 1.68 -10.55 -6.25
C ALA A 192 2.83 -10.00 -5.40
N LYS A 193 3.57 -8.99 -5.89
CA LYS A 193 4.58 -8.26 -5.11
C LYS A 193 3.97 -7.37 -4.02
N LYS A 194 2.71 -6.98 -4.20
CA LYS A 194 1.99 -5.99 -3.38
C LYS A 194 0.99 -6.68 -2.48
N LEU A 195 0.18 -7.55 -3.08
CA LEU A 195 -0.87 -8.30 -2.41
C LEU A 195 -0.42 -9.76 -2.29
N PRO A 196 -0.29 -10.28 -1.05
CA PRO A 196 -0.10 -11.71 -0.83
C PRO A 196 -1.31 -12.48 -1.35
N MET A 197 -1.06 -13.63 -1.96
CA MET A 197 -2.12 -14.55 -2.36
C MET A 197 -2.46 -15.49 -1.20
N PRO A 198 -3.73 -15.60 -0.79
CA PRO A 198 -4.15 -16.62 0.17
C PRO A 198 -4.02 -17.98 -0.49
N VAL A 199 -3.78 -19.02 0.31
CA VAL A 199 -3.76 -20.42 -0.15
C VAL A 199 -5.12 -21.10 0.00
N LYS A 200 -5.95 -20.58 0.90
CA LYS A 200 -7.29 -21.09 1.18
C LYS A 200 -8.23 -19.95 1.56
N PHE A 201 -9.50 -20.11 1.21
CA PHE A 201 -10.61 -19.30 1.70
C PHE A 201 -11.53 -20.19 2.54
N THR A 202 -11.89 -19.77 3.75
CA THR A 202 -12.94 -20.45 4.53
C THR A 202 -14.02 -19.46 4.99
N THR A 203 -15.20 -19.98 5.29
CA THR A 203 -16.34 -19.21 5.81
C THR A 203 -16.42 -19.31 7.31
N GLU A 204 -16.59 -18.18 7.98
CA GLU A 204 -17.07 -18.13 9.36
C GLU A 204 -18.41 -17.36 9.37
N GLN A 205 -19.46 -17.97 9.93
CA GLN A 205 -20.71 -17.26 10.17
C GLN A 205 -20.55 -16.42 11.45
N LYS A 206 -20.40 -15.11 11.28
CA LYS A 206 -20.21 -14.18 12.40
C LYS A 206 -21.47 -13.37 12.64
N PHE A 207 -22.17 -13.70 13.72
CA PHE A 207 -23.53 -13.24 14.02
C PHE A 207 -24.54 -13.61 12.91
N LEU A 208 -25.84 -13.62 13.21
CA LEU A 208 -26.91 -14.13 12.33
C LEU A 208 -27.00 -13.46 10.93
N VAL A 209 -26.17 -12.46 10.58
CA VAL A 209 -26.42 -11.56 9.43
C VAL A 209 -25.19 -11.21 8.56
N LYS A 210 -23.93 -11.38 9.00
CA LYS A 210 -22.75 -10.98 8.19
C LYS A 210 -21.78 -12.13 7.93
N LYS A 211 -21.73 -12.59 6.68
CA LYS A 211 -20.73 -13.55 6.19
C LYS A 211 -19.36 -12.86 6.10
N ALA A 212 -18.38 -13.35 6.86
CA ALA A 212 -16.97 -12.97 6.72
C ALA A 212 -16.21 -14.12 6.05
N ILE A 213 -15.16 -13.77 5.31
CA ILE A 213 -14.22 -14.75 4.76
C ILE A 213 -12.96 -14.75 5.61
N LEU A 214 -12.47 -15.94 5.93
CA LEU A 214 -11.14 -16.16 6.48
C LEU A 214 -10.17 -16.41 5.33
N LEU A 215 -9.12 -15.58 5.30
CA LEU A 215 -8.01 -15.67 4.38
C LEU A 215 -6.87 -16.42 5.07
N HIS A 216 -6.45 -17.53 4.49
CA HIS A 216 -5.34 -18.32 5.00
C HIS A 216 -4.09 -18.06 4.17
N PHE A 217 -2.99 -17.68 4.82
CA PHE A 217 -1.70 -17.41 4.20
C PHE A 217 -0.65 -18.37 4.76
N GLU A 218 0.21 -18.90 3.91
CA GLU A 218 1.33 -19.75 4.33
C GLU A 218 2.68 -19.10 4.03
N CYS A 219 3.73 -19.59 4.69
CA CYS A 219 5.10 -19.21 4.34
C CYS A 219 5.50 -19.94 3.04
N GLN A 220 5.74 -19.19 1.97
CA GLN A 220 6.09 -19.68 0.64
C GLN A 220 7.62 -19.81 0.43
N ALA A 221 8.36 -20.05 1.52
CA ALA A 221 9.79 -20.30 1.44
C ALA A 221 10.04 -21.61 0.68
N PRO A 222 10.86 -21.62 -0.39
CA PRO A 222 11.16 -22.86 -1.12
C PRO A 222 11.76 -23.95 -0.24
N ILE A 223 12.59 -23.56 0.73
CA ILE A 223 13.15 -24.43 1.76
C ILE A 223 12.75 -23.84 3.10
N ARG A 224 11.82 -24.50 3.80
CA ARG A 224 11.43 -24.11 5.15
C ARG A 224 12.54 -24.45 6.12
N THR A 225 12.95 -23.46 6.90
CA THR A 225 13.91 -23.68 7.99
C THR A 225 13.18 -24.17 9.23
N ARG A 226 13.89 -24.83 10.13
CA ARG A 226 13.34 -25.21 11.45
C ARG A 226 12.90 -24.02 12.32
N TYR A 227 13.29 -22.81 11.91
CA TYR A 227 12.94 -21.55 12.54
C TYR A 227 11.76 -20.84 11.87
N CYS A 228 11.10 -21.47 10.90
CA CYS A 228 9.89 -20.91 10.29
C CYS A 228 8.88 -20.56 11.40
N ALA A 229 8.32 -19.35 11.32
CA ALA A 229 7.36 -18.91 12.32
C ALA A 229 6.06 -19.72 12.24
N LEU A 230 5.76 -20.36 11.10
CA LEU A 230 4.60 -21.21 10.90
C LEU A 230 5.02 -22.67 10.89
N GLN A 231 4.27 -23.51 11.59
CA GLN A 231 4.45 -24.97 11.54
C GLN A 231 4.09 -25.52 10.15
N ASP A 232 4.51 -26.75 9.86
CA ASP A 232 4.15 -27.40 8.60
C ASP A 232 2.63 -27.61 8.50
N GLY A 233 2.06 -27.19 7.38
CA GLY A 233 0.61 -27.16 7.16
C GLY A 233 -0.15 -26.03 7.89
N ALA A 234 0.51 -25.25 8.76
CA ALA A 234 -0.12 -24.14 9.45
C ALA A 234 -0.23 -22.89 8.57
N THR A 235 -1.29 -22.12 8.77
CA THR A 235 -1.56 -20.88 8.03
C THR A 235 -1.81 -19.71 8.98
N TYR A 236 -1.34 -18.53 8.59
CA TYR A 236 -1.77 -17.28 9.18
C TYR A 236 -3.16 -16.93 8.66
N THR A 237 -4.11 -16.71 9.57
CA THR A 237 -5.50 -16.46 9.22
C THR A 237 -5.89 -15.02 9.53
N THR A 238 -6.57 -14.35 8.61
CA THR A 238 -7.16 -13.02 8.85
C THR A 238 -8.55 -12.92 8.22
N GLU A 239 -9.40 -12.09 8.80
CA GLU A 239 -10.78 -11.92 8.36
C GLU A 239 -10.89 -10.81 7.31
N THR A 240 -11.83 -10.97 6.38
CA THR A 240 -12.22 -9.92 5.44
C THR A 240 -13.73 -9.87 5.22
N LEU A 241 -14.23 -8.66 5.01
CA LEU A 241 -15.57 -8.40 4.48
C LEU A 241 -15.53 -8.13 2.96
N GLU A 242 -14.33 -7.94 2.40
CA GLU A 242 -14.11 -7.57 1.00
C GLU A 242 -14.06 -8.80 0.08
N TRP A 243 -15.00 -9.73 0.26
CA TRP A 243 -14.98 -11.03 -0.39
C TRP A 243 -14.94 -10.97 -1.91
N SER A 244 -15.67 -10.02 -2.51
CA SER A 244 -15.77 -9.87 -3.96
C SER A 244 -14.41 -9.55 -4.58
N ARG A 245 -13.59 -8.72 -3.92
CA ARG A 245 -12.26 -8.32 -4.37
C ARG A 245 -11.25 -9.47 -4.24
N TRP A 246 -11.28 -10.18 -3.11
CA TRP A 246 -10.45 -11.37 -2.94
C TRP A 246 -10.79 -12.47 -3.94
N LEU A 247 -12.07 -12.61 -4.29
CA LEU A 247 -12.52 -13.57 -5.28
C LEU A 247 -12.07 -13.20 -6.71
N LYS A 248 -12.10 -11.91 -7.10
CA LYS A 248 -11.50 -11.41 -8.35
C LYS A 248 -10.02 -11.81 -8.42
N MET A 249 -9.28 -11.60 -7.34
CA MET A 249 -7.87 -11.99 -7.27
C MET A 249 -7.65 -13.51 -7.34
N GLY A 250 -8.53 -14.27 -6.69
CA GLY A 250 -8.52 -15.73 -6.71
C GLY A 250 -8.78 -16.32 -8.11
N LEU A 251 -9.70 -15.73 -8.89
CA LEU A 251 -9.93 -16.09 -10.29
C LEU A 251 -8.64 -15.93 -11.11
N SER A 252 -8.05 -14.74 -11.04
CA SER A 252 -6.81 -14.44 -11.76
C SER A 252 -5.69 -15.39 -11.37
N ALA A 253 -5.55 -15.74 -10.08
CA ALA A 253 -4.52 -16.67 -9.61
C ALA A 253 -4.79 -18.13 -10.00
N ALA A 254 -6.02 -18.60 -9.92
CA ALA A 254 -6.38 -19.99 -10.23
C ALA A 254 -6.17 -20.34 -11.71
N LYS A 255 -6.37 -19.39 -12.62
CA LYS A 255 -6.03 -19.58 -14.04
C LYS A 255 -4.52 -19.69 -14.32
N LEU A 256 -3.68 -19.22 -13.39
CA LEU A 256 -2.24 -19.40 -13.47
C LEU A 256 -1.76 -20.73 -12.86
N GLY A 257 -2.68 -21.63 -12.54
CA GLY A 257 -2.38 -22.91 -11.89
C GLY A 257 -1.97 -22.76 -10.42
N LYS A 258 -2.14 -21.57 -9.82
CA LYS A 258 -1.99 -21.42 -8.37
C LYS A 258 -3.28 -21.92 -7.73
N ALA A 259 -3.21 -23.01 -6.97
CA ALA A 259 -4.34 -23.56 -6.23
C ALA A 259 -4.71 -22.64 -5.05
N VAL A 260 -5.39 -21.53 -5.36
CA VAL A 260 -5.82 -20.51 -4.38
C VAL A 260 -7.29 -20.73 -3.98
N LEU A 261 -8.06 -21.38 -4.86
CA LEU A 261 -9.49 -21.63 -4.69
C LEU A 261 -9.74 -23.04 -4.17
N SER A 262 -9.29 -23.32 -2.94
CA SER A 262 -9.73 -24.53 -2.24
C SER A 262 -10.82 -24.14 -1.23
N ALA A 263 -12.08 -24.42 -1.57
CA ALA A 263 -13.13 -24.55 -0.58
C ALA A 263 -13.59 -26.01 -0.64
N ASP A 264 -13.75 -26.64 0.52
CA ASP A 264 -14.02 -28.08 0.61
C ASP A 264 -15.31 -28.49 -0.16
N ALA A 265 -16.22 -27.53 -0.40
CA ALA A 265 -17.45 -27.70 -1.18
C ALA A 265 -17.30 -27.52 -2.71
N ILE A 266 -16.14 -27.08 -3.19
CA ILE A 266 -15.93 -26.59 -4.58
C ILE A 266 -14.76 -27.27 -5.29
N ALA A 267 -13.91 -27.99 -4.53
CA ALA A 267 -12.75 -28.71 -5.05
C ALA A 267 -13.09 -29.68 -6.20
N ASP A 268 -14.32 -30.21 -6.21
CA ASP A 268 -14.79 -31.18 -7.21
C ASP A 268 -15.34 -30.55 -8.51
N MET A 269 -15.43 -29.22 -8.61
CA MET A 269 -15.98 -28.58 -9.83
C MET A 269 -14.97 -28.58 -10.99
N PRO A 270 -15.38 -28.98 -12.20
CA PRO A 270 -14.51 -29.01 -13.38
C PRO A 270 -14.30 -27.59 -13.92
N GLY A 271 -13.14 -27.00 -13.62
CA GLY A 271 -12.69 -25.75 -14.22
C GLY A 271 -12.77 -24.53 -13.29
N VAL A 272 -11.75 -23.67 -13.40
CA VAL A 272 -11.55 -22.51 -12.50
C VAL A 272 -12.73 -21.55 -12.49
N VAL A 273 -13.33 -21.28 -13.65
CA VAL A 273 -14.46 -20.33 -13.76
C VAL A 273 -15.69 -20.85 -12.99
N ASP A 274 -15.94 -22.16 -13.07
CA ASP A 274 -17.06 -22.79 -12.39
C ASP A 274 -16.83 -22.84 -10.87
N GLN A 275 -15.59 -23.05 -10.42
CA GLN A 275 -15.21 -22.92 -9.01
C GLN A 275 -15.42 -21.50 -8.47
N VAL A 276 -15.02 -20.47 -9.23
CA VAL A 276 -15.24 -19.07 -8.86
C VAL A 276 -16.74 -18.73 -8.82
N LYS A 277 -17.53 -19.24 -9.76
CA LYS A 277 -18.98 -19.10 -9.76
C LYS A 277 -19.62 -19.76 -8.53
N GLY A 278 -19.14 -20.93 -8.15
CA GLY A 278 -19.55 -21.61 -6.91
C GLY A 278 -19.28 -20.75 -5.67
N LEU A 279 -18.07 -20.21 -5.54
CA LEU A 279 -17.70 -19.32 -4.44
C LEU A 279 -18.57 -18.06 -4.46
N TYR A 280 -18.73 -17.44 -5.63
CA TYR A 280 -19.55 -16.26 -5.80
C TYR A 280 -20.98 -16.49 -5.28
N ASN A 281 -21.61 -17.60 -5.66
CA ASN A 281 -22.95 -17.94 -5.23
C ASN A 281 -23.04 -18.23 -3.72
N MET A 282 -21.99 -18.76 -3.11
CA MET A 282 -21.93 -18.97 -1.65
C MET A 282 -21.88 -17.64 -0.87
N TYR A 283 -21.24 -16.61 -1.42
CA TYR A 283 -21.00 -15.33 -0.73
C TYR A 283 -21.95 -14.21 -1.11
N LYS A 284 -22.50 -14.23 -2.33
CA LYS A 284 -23.45 -13.24 -2.82
C LYS A 284 -24.65 -13.14 -1.85
N LYS A 285 -25.10 -11.91 -1.62
CA LYS A 285 -26.36 -11.61 -0.93
C LYS A 285 -27.52 -11.72 -1.92
N GLU A 286 -28.74 -11.96 -1.44
CA GLU A 286 -29.93 -12.16 -2.29
C GLU A 286 -30.10 -11.05 -3.35
N ASP A 287 -29.79 -9.79 -2.98
CA ASP A 287 -29.88 -8.61 -3.88
C ASP A 287 -28.57 -8.26 -4.63
N GLY A 288 -27.59 -9.17 -4.68
CA GLY A 288 -26.31 -8.89 -5.35
C GLY A 288 -26.39 -8.87 -6.88
N GLU A 289 -25.37 -8.32 -7.52
CA GLU A 289 -25.20 -8.33 -8.98
C GLU A 289 -25.13 -9.77 -9.54
N ASP A 290 -25.42 -9.97 -10.83
CA ASP A 290 -25.21 -11.28 -11.44
C ASP A 290 -23.72 -11.64 -11.54
N PHE A 291 -23.40 -12.93 -11.59
CA PHE A 291 -22.02 -13.40 -11.73
C PHE A 291 -21.31 -12.83 -12.95
N LEU A 292 -22.00 -12.70 -14.10
CA LEU A 292 -21.42 -12.14 -15.31
C LEU A 292 -21.09 -10.65 -15.15
N SER A 293 -21.95 -9.90 -14.46
CA SER A 293 -21.65 -8.50 -14.12
C SER A 293 -20.45 -8.38 -13.19
N PHE A 294 -20.38 -9.23 -12.17
CA PHE A 294 -19.24 -9.28 -11.24
C PHE A 294 -17.92 -9.62 -11.94
N ILE A 295 -17.94 -10.63 -12.82
CA ILE A 295 -16.72 -11.12 -13.48
C ILE A 295 -16.27 -10.22 -14.63
N SER A 296 -17.13 -9.30 -15.11
CA SER A 296 -16.82 -8.37 -16.20
C SER A 296 -15.69 -7.38 -15.89
N GLU A 297 -15.31 -7.26 -14.61
CA GLU A 297 -14.19 -6.45 -14.13
C GLU A 297 -13.25 -7.31 -13.27
N PRO A 298 -12.54 -8.29 -13.85
CA PRO A 298 -11.77 -9.27 -13.09
C PRO A 298 -10.45 -8.69 -12.56
N PHE A 299 -9.95 -7.61 -13.17
CA PHE A 299 -8.72 -6.96 -12.72
C PHE A 299 -9.05 -5.94 -11.62
N LEU A 300 -8.41 -6.11 -10.46
CA LEU A 300 -8.57 -5.19 -9.34
C LEU A 300 -8.10 -3.80 -9.73
N THR A 301 -8.98 -2.80 -9.63
CA THR A 301 -8.61 -1.39 -9.76
C THR A 301 -7.62 -0.97 -8.66
N SER A 302 -6.92 0.14 -8.86
CA SER A 302 -5.99 0.64 -7.83
C SER A 302 -6.69 0.91 -6.50
N GLU A 303 -7.90 1.48 -6.51
CA GLU A 303 -8.67 1.70 -5.29
C GLU A 303 -9.05 0.38 -4.59
N GLU A 304 -9.42 -0.65 -5.37
CA GLU A 304 -9.71 -1.97 -4.80
C GLU A 304 -8.44 -2.61 -4.20
N GLN A 305 -7.29 -2.49 -4.85
CA GLN A 305 -6.02 -2.98 -4.32
C GLN A 305 -5.62 -2.26 -3.03
N ASP A 306 -5.79 -0.94 -2.95
CA ASP A 306 -5.52 -0.15 -1.74
C ASP A 306 -6.41 -0.58 -0.57
N LYS A 307 -7.69 -0.87 -0.82
CA LYS A 307 -8.60 -1.40 0.21
C LYS A 307 -8.10 -2.74 0.76
N LEU A 308 -7.66 -3.65 -0.11
CA LEU A 308 -7.10 -4.93 0.31
C LEU A 308 -5.78 -4.76 1.08
N LEU A 309 -4.90 -3.85 0.64
CA LEU A 309 -3.66 -3.52 1.33
C LEU A 309 -3.92 -2.97 2.73
N ASN A 310 -4.87 -2.03 2.86
CA ASN A 310 -5.22 -1.44 4.15
C ASN A 310 -5.82 -2.48 5.10
N GLN A 311 -6.63 -3.42 4.59
CA GLN A 311 -7.13 -4.54 5.39
C GLN A 311 -5.98 -5.41 5.91
N LEU A 312 -4.99 -5.74 5.08
CA LEU A 312 -3.82 -6.52 5.49
C LEU A 312 -2.92 -5.78 6.47
N ARG A 313 -2.78 -4.45 6.32
CA ARG A 313 -2.07 -3.57 7.27
C ARG A 313 -2.77 -3.58 8.63
N ALA A 314 -4.09 -3.42 8.66
CA ALA A 314 -4.88 -3.50 9.89
C ALA A 314 -4.76 -4.87 10.56
N ALA A 315 -4.64 -5.94 9.76
CA ALA A 315 -4.39 -7.28 10.26
C ALA A 315 -2.91 -7.57 10.58
N ASN A 316 -2.03 -6.58 10.62
CA ASN A 316 -0.58 -6.76 10.89
C ASN A 316 0.11 -7.81 9.99
N PHE A 317 -0.42 -8.10 8.80
CA PHE A 317 0.13 -9.11 7.90
C PHE A 317 1.58 -8.78 7.53
N PHE A 318 1.84 -7.52 7.17
CA PHE A 318 3.16 -7.06 6.73
C PHE A 318 4.20 -6.94 7.86
N GLN A 319 3.78 -7.08 9.12
CA GLN A 319 4.73 -7.26 10.23
C GLN A 319 5.20 -8.71 10.27
N LYS A 320 4.28 -9.67 10.04
CA LYS A 320 4.52 -11.11 10.11
C LYS A 320 5.17 -11.69 8.85
N PHE A 321 4.94 -11.06 7.69
CA PHE A 321 5.42 -11.52 6.39
C PHE A 321 6.20 -10.44 5.64
N GLN A 322 7.18 -10.87 4.87
CA GLN A 322 7.99 -10.04 4.00
C GLN A 322 8.08 -10.68 2.61
N TYR A 323 8.00 -9.84 1.58
CA TYR A 323 8.17 -10.28 0.21
C TYR A 323 9.66 -10.42 -0.12
N ASP A 324 10.06 -11.59 -0.62
CA ASP A 324 11.42 -11.84 -1.11
C ASP A 324 11.49 -11.68 -2.62
N ASN A 325 12.26 -10.68 -3.07
CA ASN A 325 12.38 -10.35 -4.49
C ASN A 325 13.07 -11.44 -5.33
N GLN A 326 13.90 -12.29 -4.72
CA GLN A 326 14.64 -13.32 -5.45
C GLN A 326 13.79 -14.56 -5.75
N THR A 327 12.92 -14.98 -4.82
CA THR A 327 11.96 -16.09 -5.03
C THR A 327 10.61 -15.65 -5.52
N ALA A 328 10.35 -14.34 -5.50
CA ALA A 328 9.05 -13.77 -5.80
C ALA A 328 7.90 -14.31 -4.91
N ASN A 329 8.23 -14.59 -3.64
CA ASN A 329 7.34 -15.25 -2.69
C ASN A 329 7.22 -14.46 -1.39
N TRP A 330 6.08 -14.63 -0.70
CA TRP A 330 5.87 -14.09 0.65
C TRP A 330 6.38 -15.07 1.69
N LEU A 331 7.35 -14.62 2.49
CA LEU A 331 7.99 -15.41 3.53
C LEU A 331 7.56 -14.88 4.90
N CYS A 332 7.42 -15.77 5.90
CA CYS A 332 7.31 -15.29 7.28
C CYS A 332 8.60 -14.55 7.69
N GLY A 333 8.50 -13.64 8.67
CA GLY A 333 9.64 -12.78 9.06
C GLY A 333 10.91 -13.53 9.42
N ASN A 334 10.80 -14.71 10.06
CA ASN A 334 11.95 -15.55 10.38
C ASN A 334 12.64 -16.09 9.12
N CYS A 335 11.86 -16.67 8.20
CA CYS A 335 12.41 -17.16 6.93
C CYS A 335 13.00 -16.02 6.11
N ALA A 336 12.35 -14.86 6.06
CA ALA A 336 12.86 -13.69 5.35
C ALA A 336 14.21 -13.24 5.90
N CYS A 337 14.36 -13.16 7.22
CA CYS A 337 15.61 -12.80 7.88
C CYS A 337 16.75 -13.78 7.55
N ILE A 338 16.47 -15.09 7.63
CA ILE A 338 17.46 -16.13 7.31
C ILE A 338 17.85 -16.08 5.84
N TYR A 339 16.88 -15.95 4.94
CA TYR A 339 17.12 -15.84 3.50
C TYR A 339 17.96 -14.61 3.15
N LEU A 340 17.71 -13.48 3.82
CA LEU A 340 18.50 -12.27 3.65
C LEU A 340 19.96 -12.49 4.08
N LYS A 341 20.19 -13.18 5.20
CA LYS A 341 21.54 -13.47 5.71
C LYS A 341 22.29 -14.50 4.84
N ALA A 342 21.58 -15.50 4.30
CA ALA A 342 22.14 -16.50 3.39
C ALA A 342 22.52 -15.92 2.01
N GLY A 343 21.88 -14.81 1.61
CA GLY A 343 22.19 -14.13 0.36
C GLY A 343 21.76 -14.96 -0.87
N SER A 344 22.68 -15.16 -1.81
CA SER A 344 22.42 -15.89 -3.06
C SER A 344 22.52 -17.41 -2.91
N ASP A 345 23.28 -17.93 -1.94
CA ASP A 345 23.34 -19.36 -1.66
C ASP A 345 22.16 -19.75 -0.77
N ARG A 346 21.14 -20.35 -1.38
CA ARG A 346 19.91 -20.80 -0.73
C ARG A 346 19.86 -22.31 -0.56
N SER A 347 21.02 -22.97 -0.52
CA SER A 347 21.11 -24.37 -0.15
C SER A 347 20.66 -24.58 1.30
N ALA A 348 20.16 -25.77 1.62
CA ALA A 348 19.76 -26.10 2.99
C ALA A 348 20.90 -25.87 4.00
N ALA A 349 22.15 -26.16 3.60
CA ALA A 349 23.33 -25.93 4.43
C ALA A 349 23.59 -24.43 4.69
N SER A 350 23.50 -23.59 3.65
CA SER A 350 23.65 -22.14 3.79
C SER A 350 22.55 -21.53 4.66
N LEU A 351 21.29 -21.94 4.46
CA LEU A 351 20.16 -21.48 5.27
C LEU A 351 20.31 -21.89 6.74
N GLU A 352 20.81 -23.09 7.02
CA GLU A 352 21.06 -23.55 8.39
C GLU A 352 22.22 -22.81 9.05
N ALA A 353 23.29 -22.53 8.29
CA ALA A 353 24.41 -21.72 8.75
C ALA A 353 23.99 -20.27 9.03
N ALA A 354 23.17 -19.68 8.15
CA ALA A 354 22.60 -18.35 8.32
C ALA A 354 21.67 -18.29 9.53
N ALA A 355 20.82 -19.29 9.74
CA ALA A 355 19.91 -19.34 10.87
C ALA A 355 20.61 -19.52 12.22
N SER A 356 21.80 -20.13 12.23
CA SER A 356 22.63 -20.31 13.43
C SER A 356 23.59 -19.14 13.67
N HIS A 357 23.52 -18.08 12.86
CA HIS A 357 24.43 -16.95 12.96
C HIS A 357 24.07 -16.07 14.18
N PRO A 358 25.04 -15.68 15.04
CA PRO A 358 24.75 -14.98 16.30
C PRO A 358 24.09 -13.61 16.13
N GLU A 359 24.31 -12.94 15.00
CA GLU A 359 23.66 -11.66 14.65
C GLU A 359 22.24 -11.80 14.09
N VAL A 360 21.75 -13.01 13.83
CA VAL A 360 20.39 -13.21 13.31
C VAL A 360 19.41 -13.17 14.48
N GLU A 361 18.79 -12.01 14.65
CA GLU A 361 17.65 -11.85 15.56
C GLU A 361 16.37 -12.28 14.82
N LEU A 362 15.78 -13.39 15.26
CA LEU A 362 14.52 -13.86 14.70
C LEU A 362 13.38 -12.96 15.22
N PRO A 363 12.64 -12.27 14.33
CA PRO A 363 11.62 -11.30 14.73
C PRO A 363 10.43 -11.95 15.44
N PHE A 364 10.22 -13.25 15.24
CA PHE A 364 9.15 -14.01 15.87
C PHE A 364 9.75 -15.20 16.62
N PRO A 365 9.66 -15.26 17.96
CA PRO A 365 9.80 -16.54 18.63
C PRO A 365 8.75 -17.46 18.01
N SER A 366 9.16 -18.67 17.60
CA SER A 366 8.34 -19.64 16.86
C SER A 366 6.88 -19.49 17.28
N LEU A 367 5.97 -19.08 16.36
CA LEU A 367 4.56 -18.94 16.73
C LEU A 367 4.14 -20.34 17.15
N LYS A 368 4.15 -20.59 18.45
CA LYS A 368 3.34 -21.63 19.04
C LYS A 368 1.94 -21.11 18.79
N LEU A 369 1.42 -21.45 17.60
CA LEU A 369 0.03 -21.36 17.27
C LEU A 369 -0.65 -22.25 18.30
N GLU A 370 -1.00 -21.65 19.43
CA GLU A 370 -1.86 -22.27 20.41
C GLU A 370 -3.13 -22.63 19.67
N GLY A 371 -3.39 -23.95 19.59
CA GLY A 371 -4.51 -24.49 18.85
C GLY A 371 -5.82 -23.81 19.26
N GLU A 372 -6.60 -23.42 18.25
CA GLU A 372 -8.05 -23.14 18.30
C GLU A 372 -8.60 -22.15 19.36
N GLY A 373 -7.77 -21.46 20.13
CA GLY A 373 -8.20 -20.55 21.20
C GLY A 373 -7.86 -19.06 21.01
N ALA A 374 -6.91 -18.73 20.13
CA ALA A 374 -6.36 -17.37 20.01
C ALA A 374 -7.29 -16.33 19.33
N GLY A 375 -8.57 -16.66 19.17
CA GLY A 375 -9.55 -15.79 18.52
C GLY A 375 -9.96 -14.59 19.37
N LEU A 376 -9.94 -14.63 20.70
CA LEU A 376 -10.59 -13.58 21.50
C LEU A 376 -9.68 -12.42 21.91
N GLN A 377 -8.40 -12.67 22.18
CA GLN A 377 -7.50 -11.63 22.71
C GLN A 377 -6.95 -10.73 21.59
N ASP A 378 -6.51 -11.31 20.47
CA ASP A 378 -6.15 -10.55 19.26
C ASP A 378 -7.38 -9.83 18.66
N ARG A 379 -8.59 -10.39 18.78
CA ARG A 379 -9.85 -9.70 18.41
C ARG A 379 -10.16 -8.56 19.38
N ALA A 380 -9.91 -8.71 20.69
CA ALA A 380 -10.15 -7.66 21.67
C ALA A 380 -9.22 -6.47 21.45
N GLU A 381 -7.94 -6.69 21.14
CA GLU A 381 -7.00 -5.62 20.84
C GLU A 381 -7.36 -4.87 19.55
N ASN A 382 -7.79 -5.58 18.50
CA ASN A 382 -8.25 -4.96 17.26
C ASN A 382 -9.59 -4.22 17.39
N VAL A 383 -10.54 -4.75 18.17
CA VAL A 383 -11.83 -4.08 18.44
C VAL A 383 -11.64 -2.87 19.33
N VAL A 384 -10.75 -2.93 20.32
CA VAL A 384 -10.40 -1.78 21.16
C VAL A 384 -9.70 -0.70 20.33
N GLY A 385 -8.80 -1.08 19.42
CA GLY A 385 -8.18 -0.16 18.45
C GLY A 385 -9.20 0.53 17.55
N ALA A 386 -10.10 -0.24 16.93
CA ALA A 386 -11.16 0.30 16.07
C ALA A 386 -12.19 1.15 16.86
N ALA A 387 -12.55 0.77 18.08
CA ALA A 387 -13.45 1.53 18.95
C ALA A 387 -12.82 2.85 19.44
N LEU A 388 -11.50 2.86 19.71
CA LEU A 388 -10.76 4.07 20.02
C LEU A 388 -10.71 5.04 18.82
N GLU A 389 -10.62 4.50 17.60
CA GLU A 389 -10.59 5.29 16.38
C GLU A 389 -11.98 5.86 16.02
N VAL A 390 -13.06 5.10 16.24
CA VAL A 390 -14.44 5.60 16.19
C VAL A 390 -14.67 6.66 17.27
N LYS A 391 -14.22 6.45 18.51
CA LYS A 391 -14.39 7.45 19.58
C LYS A 391 -13.64 8.75 19.28
N LYS A 392 -12.47 8.68 18.64
CA LYS A 392 -11.71 9.86 18.18
C LYS A 392 -12.42 10.57 17.01
N THR A 393 -12.97 9.84 16.05
CA THR A 393 -13.71 10.43 14.92
C THR A 393 -15.09 10.98 15.32
N THR A 394 -15.80 10.31 16.24
CA THR A 394 -17.05 10.82 16.81
C THR A 394 -16.81 12.04 17.70
N GLY A 395 -15.74 12.04 18.50
CA GLY A 395 -15.31 13.22 19.26
C GLY A 395 -14.95 14.41 18.37
N ALA A 396 -14.22 14.16 17.27
CA ALA A 396 -13.90 15.18 16.28
C ALA A 396 -15.15 15.73 15.56
N CYS A 397 -16.13 14.88 15.24
CA CYS A 397 -17.42 15.30 14.68
C CYS A 397 -18.24 16.15 15.67
N CYS A 398 -18.33 15.77 16.95
CA CYS A 398 -19.06 16.55 17.95
C CYS A 398 -18.43 17.94 18.17
N SER A 399 -17.10 18.07 18.11
CA SER A 399 -16.42 19.36 18.17
C SER A 399 -16.60 20.23 16.92
N LEU A 400 -16.79 19.61 15.74
CA LEU A 400 -17.01 20.31 14.48
C LEU A 400 -18.46 20.85 14.34
N PHE A 401 -19.42 20.23 15.03
CA PHE A 401 -20.85 20.60 14.94
C PHE A 401 -21.42 21.25 16.21
N GLY A 402 -20.58 21.56 17.21
CA GLY A 402 -21.02 22.28 18.42
C GLY A 402 -22.01 21.50 19.29
N MET A 403 -22.05 20.18 19.18
CA MET A 403 -22.93 19.33 20.00
C MET A 403 -22.20 18.93 21.29
N ASN A 404 -22.64 19.48 22.43
CA ASN A 404 -22.20 19.05 23.75
C ASN A 404 -22.94 17.78 24.16
N LEU A 405 -22.26 16.63 24.09
CA LEU A 405 -22.72 15.41 24.75
C LEU A 405 -22.27 15.43 26.20
N CYS A 406 -23.18 15.81 27.12
CA CYS A 406 -22.98 15.56 28.54
C CYS A 406 -23.25 14.07 28.81
N THR A 407 -22.22 13.35 29.23
CA THR A 407 -22.39 12.02 29.81
C THR A 407 -22.91 12.19 31.23
N THR A 408 -24.03 11.57 31.55
CA THR A 408 -24.41 11.29 32.94
C THR A 408 -24.06 9.83 33.23
N ASP A 409 -23.75 9.52 34.50
CA ASP A 409 -23.17 8.24 34.94
C ASP A 409 -24.06 7.00 34.70
N ASP A 410 -25.26 7.17 34.14
CA ASP A 410 -26.27 6.11 34.00
C ASP A 410 -26.40 5.51 32.59
N GLY A 411 -25.55 5.90 31.63
CA GLY A 411 -25.37 5.13 30.38
C GLY A 411 -26.51 5.16 29.35
N GLU A 412 -27.51 6.04 29.47
CA GLU A 412 -28.51 6.27 28.42
C GLU A 412 -28.20 7.53 27.60
N LEU A 413 -28.11 7.36 26.27
CA LEU A 413 -27.94 8.45 25.30
C LEU A 413 -29.29 9.09 24.98
N ASN A 414 -29.50 10.35 25.37
CA ASN A 414 -30.57 11.19 24.85
C ASN A 414 -30.03 12.14 23.78
N LEU A 415 -30.70 12.19 22.63
CA LEU A 415 -30.44 13.14 21.54
C LEU A 415 -31.27 14.42 21.82
N GLY A 416 -30.57 15.53 22.09
CA GLY A 416 -31.13 16.88 22.20
C GLY A 416 -30.69 17.75 21.04
#